data_AF-A0A960JKN6-F1
#
_entry.id   AF-A0A960JKN6-F1
#
_cell.length_a   1.000
_cell.length_b   1.000
_cell.length_c   1.000
_cell.angle_alpha   90.00
_cell.angle_beta   90.00
_cell.angle_gamma   90.00
#
_symmetry.space_group_name_H-M   'P 1'
#
loop_
_entity.id
_entity.type
_entity.pdbx_description
1 polymer ?
#
loop_
_entity_poly.entity_id
_entity_poly.type
_entity_poly.pdbx_seq_one_letter_code
_entity_poly.pdbx_strand_id
1 'polypeptide(L)'
;MEGAIIAPVFFLTLFMMIEGSFLLRTNLTVNHAVREGARVESVMGNASDADKVALEKIKESLVSLDPANVVDIAVWKAEGPGDTVPDRCRTRNQTDVCNSYNHLDRLNSKWGCDNSNDRHWCPRDRVVKLSPATGGPPDYVGVWVQYRHDTLTGLFTEDITVEASAIVRIEPQEK
;
A
#
# COMPACT_ATOMS: atom_id res chain seq x y z
N MET A 1 -21.00 -6.22 46.92
CA MET A 1 -19.69 -5.59 46.64
C MET A 1 -18.95 -6.26 45.49
N GLU A 2 -19.29 -7.50 45.08
CA GLU A 2 -18.61 -8.21 43.97
C GLU A 2 -18.85 -7.58 42.57
N GLY A 3 -20.06 -7.04 42.31
CA GLY A 3 -20.38 -6.40 41.03
C GLY A 3 -19.55 -5.14 40.70
N ALA A 4 -18.96 -4.49 41.71
CA ALA A 4 -18.18 -3.26 41.52
C ALA A 4 -16.83 -3.52 40.83
N ILE A 5 -16.29 -4.74 40.94
CA ILE A 5 -15.02 -5.13 40.30
C ILE A 5 -15.29 -5.94 39.03
N ILE A 6 -16.33 -6.77 39.01
CA ILE A 6 -16.64 -7.61 37.84
C ILE A 6 -17.12 -6.77 36.66
N ALA A 7 -17.97 -5.76 36.89
CA ALA A 7 -18.49 -4.92 35.82
C ALA A 7 -17.40 -4.17 35.02
N PRO A 8 -16.44 -3.44 35.64
CA PRO A 8 -15.41 -2.75 34.88
C PRO A 8 -14.49 -3.72 34.12
N VAL A 9 -14.13 -4.87 34.69
CA VAL A 9 -13.31 -5.88 33.98
C VAL A 9 -14.06 -6.47 32.78
N PHE A 10 -15.38 -6.71 32.94
CA PHE A 10 -16.23 -7.18 31.86
C PHE A 10 -16.30 -6.18 30.70
N PHE A 11 -16.55 -4.89 30.99
CA PHE A 11 -16.63 -3.87 29.95
C PHE A 11 -15.29 -3.62 29.26
N LEU A 12 -14.17 -3.63 30.00
CA LEU A 12 -12.82 -3.54 29.42
C LEU A 12 -12.57 -4.68 28.42
N THR A 13 -12.92 -5.91 28.81
CA THR A 13 -12.77 -7.09 27.95
C THR A 13 -13.64 -6.97 26.69
N LEU A 14 -14.88 -6.52 26.85
CA LEU A 14 -15.81 -6.32 25.75
C LEU A 14 -15.32 -5.23 24.77
N PHE A 15 -14.80 -4.11 25.27
CA PHE A 15 -14.23 -3.06 24.42
C PHE A 15 -12.96 -3.53 23.71
N MET A 16 -12.09 -4.30 24.37
CA MET A 16 -10.94 -4.92 23.72
C MET A 16 -11.35 -5.86 22.58
N MET A 17 -12.38 -6.68 22.76
CA MET A 17 -12.88 -7.58 21.71
C MET A 17 -13.46 -6.80 20.51
N ILE A 18 -14.21 -5.74 20.77
CA ILE A 18 -14.79 -4.89 19.73
C ILE A 18 -13.66 -4.21 18.93
N GLU A 19 -12.75 -3.52 19.61
CA GLU A 19 -11.64 -2.82 18.95
C GLU A 19 -10.72 -3.78 18.20
N GLY A 20 -10.39 -4.92 18.78
CA GLY A 20 -9.61 -5.95 18.10
C GLY A 20 -10.28 -6.43 16.80
N SER A 21 -11.62 -6.52 16.79
CA SER A 21 -12.38 -6.88 15.59
C SER A 21 -12.31 -5.79 14.51
N PHE A 22 -12.37 -4.51 14.90
CA PHE A 22 -12.22 -3.39 13.97
C PHE A 22 -10.80 -3.30 13.42
N LEU A 23 -9.77 -3.48 14.26
CA LEU A 23 -8.38 -3.50 13.83
C LEU A 23 -8.11 -4.64 12.85
N LEU A 24 -8.62 -5.84 13.13
CA LEU A 24 -8.51 -6.98 12.21
C LEU A 24 -9.19 -6.69 10.87
N ARG A 25 -10.38 -6.08 10.88
CA ARG A 25 -11.06 -5.65 9.67
C ARG A 25 -10.21 -4.66 8.88
N THR A 26 -9.63 -3.64 9.52
CA THR A 26 -8.71 -2.69 8.87
C THR A 26 -7.53 -3.42 8.26
N ASN A 27 -6.91 -4.36 8.97
CA ASN A 27 -5.78 -5.15 8.47
C ASN A 27 -6.14 -5.93 7.20
N LEU A 28 -7.28 -6.61 7.18
CA LEU A 28 -7.74 -7.38 6.02
C LEU A 28 -8.04 -6.47 4.82
N THR A 29 -8.70 -5.32 5.04
CA THR A 29 -9.00 -4.37 3.98
C THR A 29 -7.74 -3.75 3.38
N VAL A 30 -6.76 -3.34 4.21
CA VAL A 30 -5.48 -2.78 3.72
C VAL A 30 -4.68 -3.84 2.95
N ASN A 31 -4.61 -5.08 3.46
CA ASN A 31 -3.97 -6.18 2.74
C ASN A 31 -4.60 -6.46 1.37
N HIS A 32 -5.93 -6.42 1.30
CA HIS A 32 -6.65 -6.57 0.04
C HIS A 32 -6.36 -5.42 -0.92
N ALA A 33 -6.41 -4.17 -0.45
CA ALA A 33 -6.15 -2.98 -1.25
C ALA A 33 -4.74 -3.00 -1.86
N VAL A 34 -3.73 -3.36 -1.06
CA VAL A 34 -2.34 -3.44 -1.53
C VAL A 34 -2.15 -4.53 -2.60
N ARG A 35 -2.78 -5.70 -2.42
CA ARG A 35 -2.73 -6.77 -3.42
C ARG A 35 -3.40 -6.38 -4.73
N GLU A 36 -4.53 -5.69 -4.67
CA GLU A 36 -5.21 -5.21 -5.87
C GLU A 36 -4.40 -4.10 -6.58
N GLY A 37 -3.79 -3.18 -5.82
CA GLY A 37 -2.85 -2.19 -6.37
C GLY A 37 -1.67 -2.84 -7.08
N ALA A 38 -1.00 -3.80 -6.44
CA ALA A 38 0.13 -4.53 -7.04
C ALA A 38 -0.28 -5.33 -8.28
N ARG A 39 -1.51 -5.86 -8.31
CA ARG A 39 -2.06 -6.54 -9.48
C ARG A 39 -2.29 -5.57 -10.64
N VAL A 40 -2.83 -4.38 -10.37
CA VAL A 40 -3.01 -3.34 -11.39
C VAL A 40 -1.67 -2.88 -11.95
N GLU A 41 -0.67 -2.65 -11.11
CA GLU A 41 0.70 -2.32 -11.54
C GLU A 41 1.28 -3.38 -12.48
N SER A 42 1.10 -4.65 -12.12
CA SER A 42 1.57 -5.79 -12.89
C SER A 42 0.96 -5.82 -14.30
N VAL A 43 -0.35 -5.55 -14.41
CA VAL A 43 -1.07 -5.52 -15.70
C VAL A 43 -0.72 -4.28 -16.53
N MET A 44 -0.65 -3.11 -15.90
CA MET A 44 -0.35 -1.84 -16.57
C MET A 44 1.09 -1.81 -17.09
N GLY A 45 2.02 -2.49 -16.40
CA GLY A 45 3.39 -2.68 -16.85
C GLY A 45 4.13 -1.36 -17.03
N ASN A 46 4.41 -1.00 -18.29
CA ASN A 46 5.14 0.21 -18.64
C ASN A 46 4.27 1.40 -19.10
N ALA A 47 2.95 1.31 -18.91
CA ALA A 47 2.04 2.42 -19.17
C ALA A 47 2.41 3.64 -18.31
N SER A 48 2.36 4.84 -18.89
CA SER A 48 2.82 6.07 -18.20
C SER A 48 1.98 6.48 -16.99
N ASP A 49 0.79 5.91 -16.84
CA ASP A 49 -0.16 6.15 -15.76
C ASP A 49 -0.36 4.92 -14.86
N ALA A 50 0.52 3.91 -14.93
CA ALA A 50 0.43 2.68 -14.11
C ALA A 50 0.22 2.99 -12.62
N ASP A 51 1.10 3.81 -12.03
CA ASP A 51 1.07 4.20 -10.62
C ASP A 51 -0.21 4.96 -10.27
N LYS A 52 -0.69 5.81 -11.17
CA LYS A 52 -1.96 6.53 -10.98
C LYS A 52 -3.12 5.56 -10.84
N VAL A 53 -3.27 4.66 -11.79
CA VAL A 53 -4.40 3.72 -11.83
C VAL A 53 -4.33 2.74 -10.67
N ALA A 54 -3.13 2.33 -10.26
CA ALA A 54 -2.93 1.51 -9.07
C ALA A 54 -3.35 2.24 -7.79
N LEU A 55 -2.94 3.51 -7.62
CA LEU A 55 -3.29 4.31 -6.46
C LEU A 55 -4.79 4.66 -6.41
N GLU A 56 -5.42 4.93 -7.56
CA GLU A 56 -6.88 5.05 -7.68
C GLU A 56 -7.57 3.76 -7.22
N LYS A 57 -7.05 2.59 -7.63
CA LYS A 57 -7.63 1.31 -7.23
C LYS A 57 -7.46 0.99 -5.75
N ILE A 58 -6.33 1.36 -5.17
CA ILE A 58 -6.09 1.29 -3.72
C ILE A 58 -7.11 2.18 -3.00
N LYS A 59 -7.32 3.43 -3.48
CA LYS A 59 -8.31 4.35 -2.91
C LYS A 59 -9.72 3.79 -2.94
N GLU A 60 -10.14 3.23 -4.08
CA GLU A 60 -11.45 2.55 -4.20
C GLU A 60 -11.57 1.37 -3.24
N SER A 61 -10.52 0.56 -3.10
CA SER A 61 -10.51 -0.60 -2.21
C SER A 61 -10.59 -0.21 -0.72
N LEU A 62 -10.14 0.99 -0.39
CA LEU A 62 -10.16 1.56 0.95
C LEU A 62 -11.45 2.35 1.25
N VAL A 63 -12.43 2.44 0.34
CA VAL A 63 -13.67 3.25 0.55
C VAL A 63 -14.50 2.83 1.77
N SER A 64 -14.33 1.59 2.23
CA SER A 64 -14.98 1.08 3.46
C SER A 64 -14.26 1.50 4.76
N LEU A 65 -13.09 2.13 4.61
CA LEU A 65 -12.29 2.82 5.60
C LEU A 65 -12.25 4.31 5.24
N ASP A 66 -11.63 5.15 6.06
CA ASP A 66 -11.44 6.57 5.71
C ASP A 66 -10.12 6.73 4.92
N PRO A 67 -10.16 7.08 3.61
CA PRO A 67 -8.94 7.25 2.83
C PRO A 67 -8.02 8.35 3.36
N ALA A 68 -8.53 9.31 4.16
CA ALA A 68 -7.72 10.35 4.79
C ALA A 68 -6.71 9.80 5.81
N ASN A 69 -6.94 8.59 6.32
CA ASN A 69 -6.04 7.90 7.24
C ASN A 69 -4.94 7.10 6.55
N VAL A 70 -4.86 7.13 5.22
CA VAL A 70 -3.67 6.65 4.52
C VAL A 70 -2.55 7.64 4.73
N VAL A 71 -1.48 7.18 5.38
CA VAL A 71 -0.33 8.01 5.76
C VAL A 71 0.64 8.06 4.58
N ASP A 72 1.19 6.91 4.22
CA ASP A 72 2.19 6.78 3.17
C ASP A 72 1.93 5.54 2.30
N ILE A 73 2.29 5.67 1.03
CA ILE A 73 2.29 4.58 0.06
C ILE A 73 3.64 4.57 -0.64
N ALA A 74 4.16 3.39 -0.94
CA ALA A 74 5.36 3.23 -1.75
C ALA A 74 5.12 2.23 -2.88
N VAL A 75 5.50 2.62 -4.08
CA VAL A 75 5.61 1.74 -5.25
C VAL A 75 7.09 1.59 -5.56
N TRP A 76 7.63 0.37 -5.48
CA TRP A 76 9.07 0.13 -5.63
C TRP A 76 9.40 -1.05 -6.54
N LYS A 77 10.62 -1.00 -7.08
CA LYS A 77 11.25 -2.08 -7.83
C LYS A 77 11.73 -3.14 -6.84
N ALA A 78 11.06 -4.28 -6.81
CA ALA A 78 11.48 -5.42 -6.00
C ALA A 78 12.47 -6.30 -6.76
N GLU A 79 13.38 -6.96 -6.03
CA GLU A 79 14.29 -7.95 -6.63
C GLU A 79 13.63 -9.34 -6.79
N GLY A 80 12.56 -9.60 -6.04
CA GLY A 80 11.82 -10.86 -6.08
C GLY A 80 10.61 -10.87 -5.15
N PRO A 81 9.83 -11.96 -5.13
CA PRO A 81 8.55 -12.04 -4.41
C PRO A 81 8.67 -12.03 -2.88
N GLY A 82 9.85 -12.29 -2.34
CA GLY A 82 10.13 -12.26 -0.89
C GLY A 82 10.88 -11.03 -0.43
N ASP A 83 11.05 -10.04 -1.31
CA ASP A 83 11.71 -8.78 -0.97
C ASP A 83 10.85 -7.95 0.01
N THR A 84 11.43 -6.92 0.59
CA THR A 84 10.74 -6.03 1.53
C THR A 84 10.87 -4.59 1.06
N VAL A 85 9.90 -3.74 1.43
CA VAL A 85 9.98 -2.32 1.09
C VAL A 85 11.25 -1.70 1.68
N PRO A 86 12.12 -1.06 0.88
CA PRO A 86 13.30 -0.40 1.41
C PRO A 86 12.91 0.73 2.37
N ASP A 87 13.58 0.87 3.51
CA ASP A 87 13.21 1.85 4.56
C ASP A 87 13.09 3.29 4.04
N ARG A 88 13.94 3.66 3.07
CA ARG A 88 13.92 4.99 2.46
C ARG A 88 12.64 5.22 1.65
N CYS A 89 12.08 4.19 1.03
CA CYS A 89 10.89 4.27 0.19
C CYS A 89 9.61 4.53 0.99
N ARG A 90 9.63 4.27 2.30
CA ARG A 90 8.49 4.52 3.19
C ARG A 90 8.20 6.00 3.39
N THR A 91 9.20 6.87 3.23
CA THR A 91 9.11 8.30 3.58
C THR A 91 9.58 9.24 2.48
N ARG A 92 10.30 8.74 1.48
CA ARG A 92 10.85 9.55 0.39
C ARG A 92 11.03 8.76 -0.89
N ASN A 93 10.96 9.48 -2.00
CA ASN A 93 11.31 8.95 -3.32
C ASN A 93 12.79 8.57 -3.39
N GLN A 94 13.12 7.52 -4.13
CA GLN A 94 14.50 7.10 -4.42
C GLN A 94 14.65 6.82 -5.92
N THR A 95 15.60 7.50 -6.56
CA THR A 95 15.90 7.32 -7.98
C THR A 95 16.23 5.87 -8.30
N ASP A 96 15.61 5.36 -9.36
CA ASP A 96 15.65 3.99 -9.90
C ASP A 96 15.20 2.89 -8.93
N VAL A 97 14.56 3.26 -7.81
CA VAL A 97 14.14 2.30 -6.78
C VAL A 97 12.66 2.43 -6.47
N CYS A 98 12.16 3.63 -6.15
CA CYS A 98 10.79 3.78 -5.71
C CYS A 98 10.23 5.20 -5.78
N ASN A 99 8.90 5.25 -5.91
CA ASN A 99 8.08 6.42 -5.73
C ASN A 99 7.29 6.28 -4.41
N SER A 100 7.32 7.32 -3.59
CA SER A 100 6.63 7.44 -2.33
C SER A 100 5.55 8.52 -2.46
N TYR A 101 4.34 8.17 -2.06
CA TYR A 101 3.15 9.00 -2.17
C TYR A 101 2.60 9.25 -0.78
N ASN A 102 2.62 10.52 -0.39
CA ASN A 102 1.99 10.99 0.83
C ASN A 102 0.53 11.33 0.56
N HIS A 103 -0.38 10.55 1.15
CA HIS A 103 -1.84 10.65 1.03
C HIS A 103 -2.42 10.43 -0.38
N LEU A 104 -3.60 9.81 -0.44
CA LEU A 104 -4.33 9.50 -1.67
C LEU A 104 -5.11 10.69 -2.27
N ASP A 105 -4.92 11.89 -1.73
CA ASP A 105 -5.62 13.10 -2.18
C ASP A 105 -4.86 13.83 -3.28
N ARG A 106 -3.59 13.49 -3.46
CA ARG A 106 -2.71 14.07 -4.48
C ARG A 106 -2.88 13.47 -5.86
N LEU A 107 -3.95 12.70 -6.11
CA LEU A 107 -4.12 12.01 -7.39
C LEU A 107 -4.27 12.94 -8.61
N ASN A 108 -4.57 14.21 -8.37
CA ASN A 108 -4.67 15.27 -9.39
C ASN A 108 -3.32 15.89 -9.80
N SER A 109 -2.18 15.31 -9.37
CA SER A 109 -0.84 15.75 -9.74
C SER A 109 -0.42 15.32 -11.15
N LYS A 110 0.80 15.69 -11.55
CA LYS A 110 1.42 15.21 -12.79
C LYS A 110 1.93 13.77 -12.61
N TRP A 111 1.64 12.92 -13.60
CA TRP A 111 2.00 11.50 -13.66
C TRP A 111 2.92 11.22 -14.84
N GLY A 112 3.61 10.09 -14.80
CA GLY A 112 4.58 9.67 -15.83
C GLY A 112 6.01 9.88 -15.38
N CYS A 113 6.92 10.17 -16.30
CA CYS A 113 8.36 10.18 -16.01
C CYS A 113 9.00 11.57 -16.03
N ASP A 114 8.29 12.58 -16.54
CA ASP A 114 8.81 13.93 -16.70
C ASP A 114 8.29 14.86 -15.60
N ASN A 115 9.15 15.21 -14.63
CA ASN A 115 8.83 16.15 -13.54
C ASN A 115 7.48 15.86 -12.84
N SER A 116 7.21 14.57 -12.65
CA SER A 116 6.00 13.97 -12.07
C SER A 116 6.31 13.31 -10.72
N ASN A 117 5.28 12.74 -10.08
CA ASN A 117 5.46 11.94 -8.87
C ASN A 117 6.19 10.62 -9.14
N ASP A 118 5.97 10.02 -10.31
CA ASP A 118 6.46 8.66 -10.62
C ASP A 118 7.85 8.64 -11.27
N ARG A 119 8.48 9.81 -11.41
CA ARG A 119 9.74 9.97 -12.13
C ARG A 119 10.93 9.24 -11.52
N HIS A 120 10.87 8.87 -10.23
CA HIS A 120 12.04 8.31 -9.56
C HIS A 120 12.17 6.82 -9.89
N TRP A 121 11.06 6.09 -9.98
CA TRP A 121 11.03 4.81 -10.66
C TRP A 121 9.99 4.86 -11.77
N CYS A 122 10.42 5.36 -12.92
CA CYS A 122 9.57 5.66 -14.06
C CYS A 122 8.84 4.40 -14.59
N PRO A 123 7.50 4.45 -14.74
CA PRO A 123 6.75 3.33 -15.31
C PRO A 123 7.23 2.93 -16.71
N ARG A 124 7.58 3.89 -17.59
CA ARG A 124 8.02 3.59 -18.96
C ARG A 124 9.32 2.79 -19.04
N ASP A 125 10.17 2.90 -18.02
CA ASP A 125 11.48 2.25 -17.98
C ASP A 125 11.40 0.84 -17.35
N ARG A 126 10.21 0.40 -16.92
CA ARG A 126 9.99 -0.94 -16.38
C ARG A 126 10.15 -2.00 -17.46
N VAL A 127 10.81 -3.10 -17.11
CA VAL A 127 11.01 -4.22 -18.01
C VAL A 127 9.72 -5.06 -18.09
N VAL A 128 9.10 -5.10 -19.28
CA VAL A 128 7.86 -5.84 -19.57
C VAL A 128 8.06 -6.99 -20.57
N LYS A 129 9.31 -7.42 -20.80
CA LYS A 129 9.66 -8.40 -21.83
C LYS A 129 9.86 -9.79 -21.25
N LEU A 130 9.34 -10.82 -21.92
CA LEU A 130 9.48 -12.21 -21.47
C LEU A 130 10.92 -12.76 -21.64
N SER A 131 11.65 -12.27 -22.65
CA SER A 131 12.94 -12.84 -23.02
C SER A 131 14.13 -12.28 -22.22
N PRO A 132 15.00 -13.13 -21.63
CA PRO A 132 16.22 -12.70 -20.95
C PRO A 132 17.31 -12.15 -21.90
N ALA A 133 17.13 -12.26 -23.21
CA ALA A 133 18.15 -11.89 -24.20
C ALA A 133 18.28 -10.37 -24.43
N THR A 134 17.27 -9.57 -24.07
CA THR A 134 17.29 -8.11 -24.25
C THR A 134 16.56 -7.41 -23.10
N GLY A 135 17.29 -7.05 -22.04
CA GLY A 135 16.74 -6.24 -20.93
C GLY A 135 16.31 -7.02 -19.68
N GLY A 136 16.40 -8.36 -19.68
CA GLY A 136 16.13 -9.19 -18.51
C GLY A 136 14.68 -9.67 -18.37
N PRO A 137 14.39 -10.56 -17.40
CA PRO A 137 13.03 -10.96 -17.07
C PRO A 137 12.16 -9.75 -16.69
N PRO A 138 10.81 -9.82 -16.79
CA PRO A 138 9.95 -8.74 -16.33
C PRO A 138 10.23 -8.40 -14.87
N ASP A 139 10.26 -7.10 -14.57
CA ASP A 139 10.55 -6.58 -13.24
C ASP A 139 9.48 -7.04 -12.23
N TYR A 140 9.85 -7.06 -10.95
CA TYR A 140 8.88 -7.20 -9.86
C TYR A 140 8.50 -5.81 -9.36
N VAL A 141 7.20 -5.60 -9.21
CA VAL A 141 6.62 -4.40 -8.62
C VAL A 141 6.11 -4.71 -7.24
N GLY A 142 6.59 -3.94 -6.26
CA GLY A 142 6.10 -3.93 -4.90
C GLY A 142 5.20 -2.72 -4.66
N VAL A 143 4.11 -2.94 -3.93
CA VAL A 143 3.22 -1.90 -3.41
C VAL A 143 3.11 -2.05 -1.90
N TRP A 144 3.24 -0.94 -1.17
CA TRP A 144 3.20 -0.90 0.29
C TRP A 144 2.33 0.27 0.70
N VAL A 145 1.48 0.05 1.70
CA VAL A 145 0.57 1.06 2.24
C VAL A 145 0.69 1.03 3.76
N GLN A 146 0.79 2.23 4.34
CA GLN A 146 0.62 2.48 5.76
C GLN A 146 -0.70 3.22 6.00
N TYR A 147 -1.52 2.66 6.88
CA TYR A 147 -2.84 3.17 7.24
C TYR A 147 -2.93 3.38 8.74
N ARG A 148 -3.45 4.52 9.19
CA ARG A 148 -3.72 4.80 10.61
C ARG A 148 -5.11 4.31 10.99
N HIS A 149 -5.20 3.39 11.93
CA HIS A 149 -6.46 2.87 12.45
C HIS A 149 -7.02 3.79 13.54
N ASP A 150 -8.22 4.32 13.28
CA ASP A 150 -8.95 5.10 14.28
C ASP A 150 -9.66 4.16 15.27
N THR A 151 -9.37 4.34 16.55
CA THR A 151 -9.97 3.55 17.63
C THR A 151 -11.37 4.08 17.95
N LEU A 152 -12.36 3.20 18.06
CA LEU A 152 -13.75 3.59 18.26
C LEU A 152 -14.05 4.05 19.70
N THR A 153 -13.42 3.41 20.67
CA THR A 153 -13.65 3.55 22.12
C THR A 153 -12.60 4.43 22.80
N GLY A 154 -11.51 4.76 22.12
CA GLY A 154 -10.37 5.51 22.67
C GLY A 154 -9.60 4.76 23.75
N LEU A 155 -9.85 3.44 23.90
CA LEU A 155 -9.16 2.59 24.88
C LEU A 155 -7.67 2.44 24.56
N PHE A 156 -7.32 2.54 23.27
CA PHE A 156 -5.95 2.67 22.80
C PHE A 156 -5.69 4.14 22.49
N THR A 157 -4.86 4.78 23.31
CA THR A 157 -4.54 6.22 23.18
C THR A 157 -3.39 6.50 22.22
N GLU A 158 -2.77 5.45 21.66
CA GLU A 158 -1.71 5.53 20.66
C GLU A 158 -2.27 5.25 19.26
N ASP A 159 -1.75 5.96 18.26
CA ASP A 159 -2.10 5.74 16.86
C ASP A 159 -1.66 4.32 16.44
N ILE A 160 -2.62 3.41 16.26
CA ILE A 160 -2.34 2.07 15.76
C ILE A 160 -2.15 2.15 14.24
N THR A 161 -0.95 1.87 13.75
CA THR A 161 -0.68 1.80 12.32
C THR A 161 -0.77 0.37 11.80
N VAL A 162 -1.36 0.23 10.62
CA VAL A 162 -1.47 -1.01 9.88
C VAL A 162 -0.62 -0.86 8.62
N GLU A 163 0.34 -1.75 8.45
CA GLU A 163 1.18 -1.81 7.26
C GLU A 163 0.91 -3.11 6.49
N ALA A 164 0.82 -3.00 5.17
CA ALA A 164 0.80 -4.17 4.30
C ALA A 164 1.64 -3.92 3.05
N SER A 165 2.20 -5.00 2.51
CA SER A 165 2.93 -5.01 1.25
C SER A 165 2.53 -6.19 0.38
N ALA A 166 2.59 -6.01 -0.93
CA ALA A 166 2.45 -7.08 -1.90
C ALA A 166 3.45 -6.86 -3.03
N ILE A 167 4.05 -7.96 -3.48
CA ILE A 167 4.98 -7.96 -4.61
C ILE A 167 4.42 -8.89 -5.68
N VAL A 168 4.35 -8.39 -6.90
CA VAL A 168 3.87 -9.13 -8.06
C VAL A 168 4.85 -8.92 -9.20
N ARG A 169 5.04 -9.95 -10.03
CA ARG A 169 5.82 -9.81 -11.25
C ARG A 169 5.01 -9.07 -12.30
N ILE A 170 5.62 -8.14 -13.02
CA ILE A 170 4.95 -7.44 -14.12
C ILE A 170 4.58 -8.43 -15.23
N GLU A 171 3.38 -8.27 -15.79
CA GLU A 171 2.93 -9.10 -16.90
C GLU A 171 3.75 -8.79 -18.17
N PRO A 172 4.20 -9.82 -18.89
CA PRO A 172 4.91 -9.63 -20.13
C PRO A 172 3.96 -9.07 -21.21
N GLN A 173 4.26 -7.87 -21.71
CA GLN A 173 3.50 -7.22 -22.78
C GLN A 173 4.12 -7.49 -24.16
N GLU A 174 5.39 -7.88 -24.19
CA GLU A 174 6.15 -8.21 -25.40
C GLU A 174 6.86 -9.57 -25.24
N LYS A 175 7.00 -10.29 -26.36
CA LYS A 175 7.55 -11.64 -26.42
C LYS A 175 9.07 -11.69 -26.30
#